data_AF-A0A920GEU1-F1
#
_entry.id   AF-A0A920GEU1-F1
#
_cell.length_a   1.000
_cell.length_b   1.000
_cell.length_c   1.000
_cell.angle_alpha   90.00
_cell.angle_beta   90.00
_cell.angle_gamma   90.00
#
_symmetry.space_group_name_H-M   'P 1'
#
loop_
_entity.id
_entity.type
_entity.pdbx_description
1 polymer ?
#
loop_
_entity_poly.entity_id
_entity_poly.type
_entity_poly.pdbx_seq_one_letter_code
_entity_poly.pdbx_strand_id
1 'polypeptide(L)'
;MAARYGQGFAQAVTPLAYGERMVLGAAQLSMAPAGHVLGSAQIIIDFKGQRLVAAGDYKRSPDPTCQPFEIVPCDVFITEATFALPVFRHPTPSDEIDKLLQAKYLFPDRTILVGAYALGRHSGLSPVATSWL
;
A
#
# COMPACT_ATOMS: atom_id res chain seq x y z
N MET A 1 -1.95 -12.31 -6.31
CA MET A 1 -1.28 -13.60 -5.96
C MET A 1 -1.17 -14.53 -7.16
N ALA A 2 -2.25 -14.89 -7.85
CA ALA A 2 -2.20 -15.75 -9.04
C ALA A 2 -1.25 -15.26 -10.14
N ALA A 3 -1.20 -13.94 -10.39
CA ALA A 3 -0.27 -13.36 -11.36
C ALA A 3 1.23 -13.56 -11.01
N ARG A 4 1.56 -13.78 -9.72
CA ARG A 4 2.93 -13.97 -9.25
C ARG A 4 3.28 -15.45 -9.01
N TYR A 5 2.32 -16.22 -8.48
CA TYR A 5 2.55 -17.59 -7.99
C TYR A 5 1.78 -18.66 -8.79
N GLY A 6 1.06 -18.27 -9.85
CA GLY A 6 0.24 -19.18 -10.66
C GLY A 6 -1.14 -19.45 -10.06
N GLN A 7 -1.98 -20.17 -10.81
CA GLN A 7 -3.37 -20.46 -10.41
C GLN A 7 -3.47 -21.37 -9.17
N GLY A 8 -2.42 -22.15 -8.87
CA GLY A 8 -2.35 -23.02 -7.70
C GLY A 8 -1.78 -22.34 -6.44
N PHE A 9 -1.80 -21.01 -6.34
CA PHE A 9 -1.21 -20.28 -5.21
C PHE A 9 -1.89 -20.55 -3.85
N ALA A 10 -3.13 -21.06 -3.87
CA ALA A 10 -3.89 -21.45 -2.70
C ALA A 10 -4.83 -22.61 -3.05
N GLN A 11 -5.18 -23.44 -2.06
CA GLN A 11 -6.17 -24.51 -2.23
C GLN A 11 -7.60 -23.94 -2.39
N ALA A 12 -7.89 -22.83 -1.73
CA ALA A 12 -9.14 -22.08 -1.83
C ALA A 12 -8.86 -20.59 -1.65
N VAL A 13 -9.69 -19.76 -2.27
CA VAL A 13 -9.62 -18.29 -2.16
C VAL A 13 -10.99 -17.78 -1.79
N THR A 14 -11.07 -17.09 -0.65
CA THR A 14 -12.29 -16.43 -0.19
C THR A 14 -12.02 -14.93 -0.16
N PRO A 15 -12.57 -14.14 -1.10
CA PRO A 15 -12.51 -12.70 -1.00
C PRO A 15 -13.37 -12.26 0.19
N LEU A 16 -12.94 -11.22 0.88
CA LEU A 16 -13.66 -10.62 2.00
C LEU A 16 -13.54 -9.10 1.85
N ALA A 17 -14.69 -8.42 1.82
CA ALA A 17 -14.71 -6.97 1.67
C ALA A 17 -14.28 -6.28 2.98
N TYR A 18 -13.88 -5.01 2.88
CA TYR A 18 -13.61 -4.21 4.09
C TYR A 18 -14.86 -4.12 4.96
N GLY A 19 -14.69 -4.27 6.27
CA GLY A 19 -15.78 -4.31 7.26
C GLY A 19 -16.59 -5.60 7.28
N GLU A 20 -16.48 -6.46 6.27
CA GLU A 20 -17.11 -7.79 6.28
C GLU A 20 -16.41 -8.69 7.30
N ARG A 21 -17.21 -9.57 7.94
CA ARG A 21 -16.74 -10.46 8.99
C ARG A 21 -16.86 -11.91 8.55
N MET A 22 -15.80 -12.68 8.78
CA MET A 22 -15.76 -14.12 8.55
C MET A 22 -15.35 -14.82 9.84
N VAL A 23 -15.98 -15.96 10.15
CA VAL A 23 -15.57 -16.80 11.28
C VAL A 23 -14.65 -17.89 10.77
N LEU A 24 -13.50 -18.05 11.41
CA LEU A 24 -12.55 -19.11 11.15
C LEU A 24 -12.21 -19.83 12.46
N GLY A 25 -12.86 -20.97 12.69
CA GLY A 25 -12.79 -21.69 13.96
C GLY A 25 -13.34 -20.83 15.10
N ALA A 26 -12.50 -20.55 16.10
CA ALA A 26 -12.86 -19.70 17.25
C ALA A 26 -12.45 -18.22 17.08
N ALA A 27 -11.93 -17.83 15.90
CA ALA A 27 -11.55 -16.46 15.59
C ALA A 27 -12.58 -15.81 14.66
N GLN A 28 -12.77 -14.50 14.82
CA GLN A 28 -13.49 -13.66 13.86
C GLN A 28 -12.48 -12.78 13.13
N LEU A 29 -12.55 -12.79 11.81
CA LEU A 29 -11.68 -12.05 10.90
C LEU A 29 -12.47 -10.94 10.24
N SER A 30 -11.85 -9.78 10.08
CA SER A 30 -12.30 -8.72 9.17
C SER A 30 -11.11 -7.97 8.60
N MET A 31 -11.37 -7.06 7.65
CA MET A 31 -10.33 -6.23 7.03
C MET A 31 -10.69 -4.75 7.08
N ALA A 32 -9.66 -3.91 7.19
CA ALA A 32 -9.75 -2.46 7.05
C ALA A 32 -8.67 -1.96 6.08
N PRO A 33 -8.82 -0.79 5.45
CA PRO A 33 -7.83 -0.27 4.51
C PRO A 33 -6.45 -0.01 5.15
N ALA A 34 -5.37 -0.39 4.47
CA ALA A 34 -3.99 -0.11 4.89
C ALA A 34 -3.35 1.13 4.22
N GLY A 35 -4.00 1.72 3.21
CA GLY A 35 -3.50 2.93 2.54
C GLY A 35 -2.19 2.81 1.78
N HIS A 36 -1.69 1.59 1.53
CA HIS A 36 -0.41 1.36 0.86
C HIS A 36 -0.53 1.34 -0.66
N VAL A 37 -1.44 0.49 -1.18
CA VAL A 37 -1.76 0.35 -2.61
C VAL A 37 -3.23 -0.02 -2.76
N LEU A 38 -3.75 0.00 -4.00
CA LEU A 38 -5.11 -0.46 -4.27
C LEU A 38 -5.33 -1.88 -3.72
N GLY A 39 -6.35 -2.04 -2.87
CA GLY A 39 -6.69 -3.31 -2.23
C GLY A 39 -5.79 -3.73 -1.05
N SER A 40 -4.85 -2.89 -0.61
CA SER A 40 -4.05 -3.18 0.59
C SER A 40 -4.93 -3.13 1.85
N ALA A 41 -4.80 -4.14 2.70
CA ALA A 41 -5.67 -4.35 3.85
C ALA A 41 -4.87 -4.62 5.12
N GLN A 42 -5.37 -4.11 6.24
CA GLN A 42 -5.07 -4.59 7.58
C GLN A 42 -5.95 -5.79 7.88
N ILE A 43 -5.38 -6.86 8.44
CA ILE A 43 -6.14 -8.02 8.91
C ILE A 43 -6.47 -7.82 10.39
N ILE A 44 -7.75 -7.84 10.72
CA ILE A 44 -8.27 -7.72 12.09
C ILE A 44 -8.67 -9.12 12.55
N ILE A 45 -8.20 -9.52 13.73
CA ILE A 45 -8.44 -10.83 14.32
C ILE A 45 -8.98 -10.63 15.74
N ASP A 46 -10.25 -10.96 15.94
CA ASP A 46 -10.85 -11.06 17.26
C ASP A 46 -10.78 -12.52 17.74
N PHE A 47 -10.07 -12.77 18.84
CA PHE A 47 -9.87 -14.11 19.37
C PHE A 47 -9.77 -14.08 20.90
N LYS A 48 -10.60 -14.89 21.58
CA LYS A 48 -10.61 -15.02 23.05
C LYS A 48 -10.65 -13.67 23.79
N GLY A 49 -11.44 -12.72 23.28
CA GLY A 49 -11.60 -11.39 23.88
C GLY A 49 -10.44 -10.42 23.65
N GLN A 50 -9.46 -10.77 22.82
CA GLN A 50 -8.39 -9.88 22.38
C GLN A 50 -8.55 -9.56 20.89
N ARG A 51 -8.21 -8.34 20.52
CA ARG A 51 -8.13 -7.88 19.13
C ARG A 51 -6.68 -7.69 18.69
N LEU A 52 -6.29 -8.44 17.68
CA LEU A 52 -5.01 -8.30 17.01
C LEU A 52 -5.22 -7.64 15.65
N VAL A 53 -4.34 -6.72 15.28
CA VAL A 53 -4.33 -6.10 13.96
C VAL A 53 -2.95 -6.32 13.34
N ALA A 54 -2.93 -7.04 12.22
CA ALA A 54 -1.75 -7.16 11.37
C ALA A 54 -1.87 -6.13 10.25
N ALA A 55 -1.01 -5.10 10.28
CA ALA A 55 -1.13 -3.95 9.40
C ALA A 55 -0.81 -4.25 7.93
N GLY A 56 0.07 -5.23 7.69
CA GLY A 56 0.76 -5.37 6.41
C GLY A 56 1.67 -4.17 6.14
N ASP A 57 2.05 -3.97 4.88
CA ASP A 57 2.66 -2.71 4.45
C ASP A 57 1.57 -1.63 4.45
N TYR A 58 1.84 -0.49 5.07
CA TYR A 58 0.87 0.58 5.22
C TYR A 58 1.50 1.95 5.00
N LYS A 59 0.68 2.91 4.60
CA LYS A 59 1.08 4.31 4.50
C LYS A 59 -0.01 5.20 5.09
N ARG A 60 0.40 6.13 5.96
CA ARG A 60 -0.50 7.09 6.61
C ARG A 60 -0.72 8.37 5.78
N SER A 61 0.21 8.68 4.89
CA SER A 61 0.09 9.82 3.98
C SER A 61 -1.04 9.56 2.97
N PRO A 62 -1.86 10.58 2.65
CA PRO A 62 -2.89 10.46 1.62
C PRO A 62 -2.31 9.95 0.30
N ASP A 63 -3.09 9.11 -0.37
CA ASP A 63 -2.80 8.61 -1.70
C ASP A 63 -4.11 8.64 -2.50
N PRO A 64 -4.18 9.35 -3.65
CA PRO A 64 -5.40 9.42 -4.43
C PRO A 64 -5.78 8.09 -5.10
N THR A 65 -4.93 7.06 -5.01
CA THR A 65 -5.05 5.81 -5.77
C THR A 65 -5.56 4.65 -4.92
N CYS A 66 -5.73 4.85 -3.61
CA CYS A 66 -6.29 3.86 -2.69
C CYS A 66 -7.05 4.52 -1.51
N GLN A 67 -7.85 3.74 -0.79
CA GLN A 67 -8.49 4.23 0.43
C GLN A 67 -7.45 4.55 1.52
N PRO A 68 -7.65 5.61 2.32
CA PRO A 68 -6.70 6.00 3.35
C PRO A 68 -6.57 4.92 4.43
N PHE A 69 -5.42 4.88 5.11
CA PHE A 69 -5.21 4.02 6.27
C PHE A 69 -6.28 4.27 7.35
N GLU A 70 -6.96 3.22 7.79
CA GLU A 70 -7.97 3.29 8.85
C GLU A 70 -7.34 2.95 10.22
N ILE A 71 -7.58 3.78 11.24
CA ILE A 71 -7.10 3.48 12.59
C ILE A 71 -8.06 2.47 13.25
N VAL A 72 -7.57 1.27 13.54
CA VAL A 72 -8.34 0.22 14.22
C VAL A 72 -7.82 0.05 15.65
N PRO A 73 -8.65 0.33 16.68
CA PRO A 73 -8.29 0.04 18.07
C PRO A 73 -8.02 -1.45 18.27
N CYS A 74 -6.91 -1.79 18.93
CA CYS A 74 -6.48 -3.18 19.15
C CYS A 74 -5.62 -3.31 20.41
N ASP A 75 -5.53 -4.54 20.92
CA ASP A 75 -4.68 -4.90 22.06
C ASP A 75 -3.25 -5.18 21.58
N VAL A 76 -3.12 -5.80 20.40
CA VAL A 76 -1.83 -6.13 19.78
C VAL A 76 -1.80 -5.61 18.35
N PHE A 77 -0.84 -4.72 18.07
CA PHE A 77 -0.59 -4.20 16.73
C PHE A 77 0.69 -4.79 16.16
N ILE A 78 0.57 -5.56 15.08
CA ILE A 78 1.69 -6.16 14.35
C ILE A 78 1.98 -5.26 13.15
N THR A 79 3.12 -4.57 13.19
CA THR A 79 3.50 -3.55 12.23
C THR A 79 4.69 -3.97 11.38
N GLU A 80 4.74 -3.48 10.15
CA GLU A 80 5.97 -3.45 9.35
C GLU A 80 6.99 -2.46 9.95
N ALA A 81 8.24 -2.56 9.51
CA ALA A 81 9.35 -1.75 10.02
C ALA A 81 10.33 -1.31 8.90
N THR A 82 9.84 -1.19 7.66
CA THR A 82 10.66 -0.86 6.48
C THR A 82 11.46 0.44 6.69
N PHE A 83 10.84 1.42 7.37
CA PHE A 83 11.42 2.74 7.64
C PHE A 83 11.41 3.12 9.12
N ALA A 84 11.53 2.14 10.03
CA ALA A 84 11.39 2.38 11.48
C ALA A 84 12.54 3.19 12.11
N LEU A 85 13.69 3.34 11.42
CA LEU A 85 14.80 4.14 11.92
C LEU A 85 14.58 5.64 11.67
N PRO A 86 14.89 6.54 12.63
CA PRO A 86 14.67 7.99 12.49
C PRO A 86 15.41 8.67 11.32
N VAL A 87 16.42 7.99 10.76
CA VAL A 87 17.18 8.45 9.59
C VAL A 87 16.33 8.46 8.31
N PHE A 88 15.28 7.63 8.25
CA PHE A 88 14.39 7.58 7.10
C PHE A 88 13.41 8.75 7.14
N ARG A 89 13.76 9.81 6.42
CA ARG A 89 12.89 10.97 6.16
C ARG A 89 12.70 11.08 4.66
N HIS A 90 11.46 10.86 4.23
CA HIS A 90 11.11 10.96 2.81
C HIS A 90 10.69 12.40 2.47
N PRO A 91 11.22 12.98 1.38
CA PRO A 91 10.77 14.27 0.88
C PRO A 91 9.33 14.19 0.35
N THR A 92 8.73 15.33 0.05
CA THR A 92 7.40 15.32 -0.55
C THR A 92 7.49 14.75 -1.98
N PRO A 93 6.42 14.11 -2.49
CA PRO A 93 6.40 13.65 -3.87
C PRO A 93 6.69 14.76 -4.88
N SER A 94 6.23 15.99 -4.61
CA SER A 94 6.47 17.15 -5.47
C SER A 94 7.95 17.49 -5.57
N ASP A 95 8.68 17.50 -4.46
CA ASP A 95 10.13 17.80 -4.45
C ASP A 95 10.91 16.80 -5.32
N GLU A 96 10.49 15.53 -5.33
CA GLU A 96 11.12 14.50 -6.17
C GLU A 96 10.75 14.62 -7.65
N ILE A 97 9.51 15.01 -7.94
CA ILE A 97 9.07 15.30 -9.32
C ILE A 97 9.84 16.50 -9.88
N ASP A 98 10.04 17.55 -9.09
CA ASP A 98 10.75 18.76 -9.52
C ASP A 98 12.20 18.45 -9.92
N LYS A 99 12.87 17.52 -9.23
CA LYS A 99 14.22 17.06 -9.62
C LYS A 99 14.23 16.41 -11.01
N LEU A 100 13.21 15.62 -11.34
CA LEU A 100 13.07 14.99 -12.65
C LEU A 100 12.80 16.04 -13.74
N LEU A 101 11.93 17.00 -13.46
CA LEU A 101 11.61 18.10 -14.39
C LEU A 101 12.84 18.99 -14.62
N GLN A 102 13.60 19.30 -13.58
CA GLN A 102 14.84 20.07 -13.70
C GLN A 102 15.88 19.33 -14.55
N ALA A 103 16.06 18.02 -14.33
CA ALA A 103 16.96 17.22 -15.15
C ALA A 103 16.54 17.23 -16.64
N LYS A 104 15.23 17.16 -16.92
CA LYS A 104 14.72 17.23 -18.29
C LYS A 104 14.97 18.60 -18.93
N TYR A 105 14.80 19.69 -18.17
CA TYR A 105 15.08 21.04 -18.63
C TYR A 105 16.56 21.23 -19.01
N LEU A 106 17.49 20.72 -18.20
CA LEU A 106 18.93 20.84 -18.44
C LEU A 106 19.42 19.97 -19.60
N PHE A 107 18.75 18.86 -19.88
CA PHE A 107 19.15 17.89 -20.91
C PHE A 107 17.96 17.56 -21.83
N PRO A 108 17.52 18.52 -22.67
CA PRO A 108 16.29 18.38 -23.45
C PRO A 108 16.32 17.18 -24.40
N ASP A 109 17.48 16.85 -24.96
CA ASP A 109 17.65 15.73 -25.92
C ASP A 109 17.83 14.36 -25.24
N ARG A 110 17.81 14.30 -23.91
CA ARG A 110 17.95 13.05 -23.15
C ARG A 110 16.60 12.54 -22.67
N THR A 111 16.49 11.21 -22.61
CA THR A 111 15.34 10.50 -22.06
C THR A 111 15.60 10.14 -20.61
N ILE A 112 14.61 10.39 -19.75
CA ILE A 112 14.62 9.94 -18.35
C ILE A 112 13.81 8.64 -18.29
N LEU A 113 14.45 7.57 -17.79
CA LEU A 113 13.78 6.29 -17.56
C LEU A 113 13.39 6.18 -16.08
N VAL A 114 12.10 6.01 -15.81
CA VAL A 114 11.57 5.80 -14.44
C VAL A 114 11.11 4.36 -14.29
N GLY A 115 11.77 3.61 -13.41
CA GLY A 115 11.37 2.24 -13.06
C GLY A 115 10.29 2.22 -11.98
N ALA A 116 9.19 1.52 -12.24
CA ALA A 116 8.09 1.35 -11.28
C ALA A 116 7.54 -0.09 -11.30
N TYR A 117 6.92 -0.50 -10.20
CA TYR A 117 6.12 -1.73 -10.15
C TYR A 117 4.75 -1.49 -10.77
N ALA A 118 4.18 -2.54 -11.37
CA ALA A 118 2.85 -2.47 -12.01
C ALA A 118 1.72 -2.06 -11.05
N LEU A 119 1.86 -2.36 -9.74
CA LEU A 119 0.96 -1.91 -8.69
C LEU A 119 1.76 -1.11 -7.64
N GLY A 120 1.21 0.01 -7.19
CA GLY A 120 1.79 0.87 -6.17
C GLY A 120 2.48 2.10 -6.73
N ARG A 121 3.71 1.96 -7.24
CA ARG A 121 4.50 3.14 -7.71
C ARG A 121 3.97 3.78 -8.99
N HIS A 122 3.27 3.05 -9.85
CA HIS A 122 2.81 3.56 -11.14
C HIS A 122 1.71 4.63 -10.99
N SER A 123 0.79 4.44 -10.05
CA SER A 123 -0.42 5.27 -9.96
C SER A 123 -0.14 6.71 -9.49
N GLY A 124 0.94 6.93 -8.73
CA GLY A 124 1.41 8.26 -8.32
C GLY A 124 2.20 9.03 -9.39
N LEU A 125 2.63 8.37 -10.48
CA LEU A 125 3.36 8.98 -11.60
C LEU A 125 2.44 9.53 -12.70
N SER A 126 1.14 9.22 -12.62
CA SER A 126 0.13 9.68 -13.59
C SER A 126 0.20 11.20 -13.88
N PRO A 127 0.32 12.11 -12.88
CA PRO A 127 0.38 13.55 -13.16
C PRO A 127 1.59 13.99 -14.00
N VAL A 128 2.69 13.23 -13.95
CA VAL A 128 3.92 13.50 -14.71
C VAL A 128 3.83 12.95 -16.14
N ALA A 129 2.95 11.98 -16.41
CA ALA A 129 2.75 11.45 -17.75
C ALA A 129 1.68 12.22 -18.53
N THR A 130 0.61 12.68 -17.86
CA THR A 130 -0.54 13.33 -18.53
C THR A 130 -0.32 14.80 -18.86
N SER A 131 0.72 15.46 -18.35
CA SER A 131 1.07 16.84 -18.74
C SER A 131 1.91 16.92 -20.04
N TRP A 132 2.23 15.77 -20.63
CA TRP A 132 3.04 15.64 -21.86
C TRP A 132 2.30 14.91 -23.00
N LEU A 133 0.99 14.73 -22.87
CA LEU A 133 0.05 14.42 -23.95
C LEU A 133 -0.91 15.61 -24.11
#